data_AF-A0A957CCB7-F1
#
_entry.id   AF-A0A957CCB7-F1
#
_cell.length_a   1.000
_cell.length_b   1.000
_cell.length_c   1.000
_cell.angle_alpha   90.00
_cell.angle_beta   90.00
_cell.angle_gamma   90.00
#
_symmetry.space_group_name_H-M   'P 1'
#
loop_
_entity.id
_entity.type
_entity.pdbx_description
1 polymer ?
#
loop_
_entity_poly.entity_id
_entity_poly.type
_entity_poly.pdbx_seq_one_letter_code
_entity_poly.pdbx_strand_id
1 'polypeptide(L)'
;MNFDERSQQVAGQSAMIMLGLTQVALGAVLMVRLYVFDQPDAELRDIQWVLLGSIVGYFALRSFLGGIMPVPTMKQAILAYAGMTVFLFVVLSLWLGLPDLSDWTNNVLPAILGPAIIVGGYWLIAALGRRRVEREIFD
;
A
#
# COMPACT_ATOMS: atom_id res chain seq x y z
N MET A 1 -35.55 1.54 -12.93
CA MET A 1 -34.58 0.56 -12.40
C MET A 1 -33.13 1.08 -12.33
N ASN A 2 -32.86 2.37 -12.60
CA ASN A 2 -31.49 2.92 -12.75
C ASN A 2 -30.98 3.70 -11.50
N PHE A 3 -31.84 3.89 -10.48
CA PHE A 3 -31.48 4.61 -9.25
C PHE A 3 -30.71 3.73 -8.25
N ASP A 4 -31.04 2.43 -8.19
CA ASP A 4 -30.45 1.48 -7.24
C ASP A 4 -29.02 1.06 -7.65
N GLU A 5 -28.77 0.90 -8.95
CA GLU A 5 -27.41 0.62 -9.47
C GLU A 5 -26.45 1.81 -9.21
N ARG A 6 -26.93 3.03 -9.41
CA ARG A 6 -26.16 4.25 -9.14
C ARG A 6 -25.93 4.47 -7.65
N SER A 7 -26.94 4.20 -6.79
CA SER A 7 -26.78 4.33 -5.34
C SER A 7 -25.82 3.26 -4.79
N GLN A 8 -25.88 2.02 -5.27
CA GLN A 8 -24.95 0.96 -4.90
C GLN A 8 -23.52 1.28 -5.35
N GLN A 9 -23.34 1.81 -6.57
CA GLN A 9 -22.02 2.22 -7.05
C GLN A 9 -21.43 3.37 -6.22
N VAL A 10 -22.25 4.37 -5.88
CA VAL A 10 -21.83 5.49 -5.02
C VAL A 10 -21.52 5.01 -3.60
N ALA A 11 -22.31 4.09 -3.04
CA ALA A 11 -22.04 3.48 -1.74
C ALA A 11 -20.73 2.67 -1.73
N GLY A 12 -20.45 1.92 -2.79
CA GLY A 12 -19.19 1.20 -2.95
C GLY A 12 -17.99 2.14 -3.06
N GLN A 13 -18.12 3.23 -3.81
CA GLN A 13 -17.06 4.23 -3.97
C GLN A 13 -16.83 5.03 -2.68
N SER A 14 -17.88 5.39 -1.95
CA SER A 14 -17.75 6.11 -0.67
C SER A 14 -17.15 5.21 0.41
N ALA A 15 -17.55 3.94 0.49
CA ALA A 15 -16.93 2.96 1.37
C ALA A 15 -15.44 2.79 1.07
N MET A 16 -15.05 2.75 -0.21
CA MET A 16 -13.65 2.69 -0.63
C MET A 16 -12.86 3.92 -0.13
N ILE A 17 -13.40 5.12 -0.33
CA ILE A 17 -12.73 6.36 0.09
C ILE A 17 -12.59 6.39 1.62
N MET A 18 -13.63 6.01 2.36
CA MET A 18 -13.59 5.99 3.83
C MET A 18 -12.60 4.96 4.37
N LEU A 19 -12.51 3.78 3.76
CA LEU A 19 -11.49 2.79 4.12
C LEU A 19 -10.08 3.32 3.88
N GLY A 20 -9.83 3.94 2.72
CA GLY A 20 -8.54 4.58 2.43
C GLY A 20 -8.18 5.69 3.43
N LEU A 21 -9.15 6.56 3.75
CA LEU A 21 -8.98 7.59 4.77
C LEU A 21 -8.68 7.00 6.15
N THR A 22 -9.32 5.89 6.50
CA THR A 22 -9.10 5.21 7.79
C THR A 22 -7.68 4.63 7.86
N GLN A 23 -7.18 4.02 6.78
CA GLN A 23 -5.82 3.51 6.72
C GLN A 23 -4.78 4.65 6.83
N VAL A 24 -5.02 5.78 6.15
CA VAL A 24 -4.16 6.97 6.27
C VAL A 24 -4.19 7.55 7.68
N ALA A 25 -5.37 7.65 8.29
CA ALA A 25 -5.52 8.14 9.66
C ALA A 25 -4.82 7.23 10.67
N LEU A 26 -4.97 5.91 10.56
CA LEU A 26 -4.25 4.95 11.40
C LEU A 26 -2.72 5.06 11.22
N GLY A 27 -2.25 5.22 9.98
CA GLY A 27 -0.85 5.48 9.69
C GLY A 27 -0.35 6.77 10.35
N ALA A 28 -1.11 7.87 10.26
CA ALA A 28 -0.76 9.13 10.90
C ALA A 28 -0.73 9.01 12.43
N VAL A 29 -1.69 8.31 13.03
CA VAL A 29 -1.71 8.05 14.48
C VAL A 29 -0.48 7.24 14.92
N LEU A 30 -0.08 6.23 14.15
CA LEU A 30 1.17 5.49 14.40
C LEU A 30 2.38 6.41 14.37
N MET A 31 2.50 7.27 13.33
CA MET A 31 3.63 8.20 13.21
C MET A 31 3.69 9.19 14.38
N VAL A 32 2.55 9.76 14.80
CA VAL A 32 2.52 10.67 15.95
C VAL A 32 2.91 9.94 17.23
N ARG A 33 2.41 8.71 17.44
CA ARG A 33 2.75 7.94 18.64
C ARG A 33 4.22 7.54 18.70
N LEU A 34 4.80 7.15 17.57
CA LEU A 34 6.23 6.81 17.48
C LEU A 34 7.13 8.02 17.64
N TYR A 35 6.86 9.12 16.92
CA TYR A 35 7.82 10.21 16.77
C TYR A 35 7.53 11.47 17.59
N VAL A 36 6.30 11.64 18.08
CA VAL A 36 5.92 12.79 18.93
C VAL A 36 5.78 12.36 20.39
N PHE A 37 5.29 11.16 20.64
CA PHE A 37 5.11 10.62 21.99
C PHE A 37 6.20 9.63 22.42
N ASP A 38 7.21 9.37 21.56
CA ASP A 38 8.32 8.45 21.81
C ASP A 38 7.87 7.09 22.36
N GLN A 39 6.71 6.60 21.92
CA GLN A 39 6.21 5.30 22.35
C GLN A 39 7.05 4.18 21.71
N PRO A 40 7.46 3.16 22.49
CA PRO A 40 8.24 2.06 21.96
C PRO A 40 7.42 1.28 20.94
N ASP A 41 8.06 0.92 19.82
CA ASP A 41 7.42 0.29 18.65
C ASP A 41 6.67 -1.02 19.02
N ALA A 42 7.13 -1.71 20.06
CA ALA A 42 6.49 -2.91 20.58
C ALA A 42 5.05 -2.66 21.08
N GLU A 43 4.74 -1.47 21.60
CA GLU A 43 3.40 -1.09 22.08
C GLU A 43 2.44 -0.72 20.95
N LEU A 44 2.97 -0.50 19.74
CA LEU A 44 2.19 -0.13 18.57
C LEU A 44 1.99 -1.30 17.60
N ARG A 45 2.60 -2.45 17.90
CA ARG A 45 2.58 -3.63 17.03
C ARG A 45 1.17 -4.09 16.69
N ASP A 46 0.25 -4.05 17.65
CA ASP A 46 -1.14 -4.44 17.43
C ASP A 46 -1.82 -3.55 16.37
N ILE A 47 -1.60 -2.24 16.46
CA ILE A 47 -2.13 -1.27 15.50
C ILE A 47 -1.49 -1.44 14.13
N GLN A 48 -0.19 -1.73 14.07
CA GLN A 48 0.52 -2.04 12.82
C GLN A 48 -0.04 -3.28 12.13
N TRP A 49 -0.33 -4.35 12.88
CA TRP A 49 -0.95 -5.57 12.34
C TRP A 49 -2.37 -5.33 11.84
N VAL A 50 -3.17 -4.54 12.57
CA VAL A 50 -4.51 -4.14 12.12
C VAL A 50 -4.44 -3.31 10.83
N LEU A 51 -3.51 -2.36 10.75
CA LEU A 51 -3.29 -1.55 9.55
C LEU A 51 -2.86 -2.43 8.37
N LEU A 52 -1.89 -3.33 8.57
CA LEU A 52 -1.41 -4.25 7.56
C LEU A 52 -2.55 -5.15 7.05
N GLY A 53 -3.30 -5.75 7.97
CA GLY A 53 -4.45 -6.59 7.65
C GLY A 53 -5.53 -5.82 6.88
N SER A 54 -5.81 -4.57 7.26
CA SER A 54 -6.75 -3.70 6.56
C SER A 54 -6.30 -3.41 5.12
N ILE A 55 -5.02 -3.06 4.92
CA ILE A 55 -4.46 -2.74 3.60
C ILE A 55 -4.50 -3.99 2.71
N VAL A 56 -3.94 -5.10 3.18
CA VAL A 56 -3.88 -6.36 2.43
C VAL A 56 -5.28 -6.89 2.15
N GLY A 57 -6.16 -6.91 3.15
CA GLY A 57 -7.54 -7.35 3.01
C GLY A 57 -8.32 -6.50 2.00
N TYR A 58 -8.12 -5.18 2.00
CA TYR A 58 -8.72 -4.30 1.01
C TYR A 58 -8.25 -4.60 -0.41
N PHE A 59 -6.94 -4.75 -0.64
CA PHE A 59 -6.42 -5.11 -1.96
C PHE A 59 -6.90 -6.50 -2.41
N ALA A 60 -6.90 -7.49 -1.51
CA ALA A 60 -7.43 -8.81 -1.82
C ALA A 60 -8.91 -8.75 -2.21
N LEU A 61 -9.77 -8.16 -1.37
CA LEU A 61 -11.20 -8.02 -1.65
C LEU A 61 -11.48 -7.27 -2.95
N ARG A 62 -10.76 -6.18 -3.21
CA ARG A 62 -10.92 -5.41 -4.44
C ARG A 62 -10.52 -6.22 -5.68
N SER A 63 -9.49 -7.05 -5.56
CA SER A 63 -9.09 -7.97 -6.64
C SER A 63 -10.09 -9.12 -6.83
N PHE A 64 -10.76 -9.58 -5.77
CA PHE A 64 -11.72 -10.68 -5.80
C PHE A 64 -13.14 -10.25 -6.20
N LEU A 65 -13.55 -9.02 -5.89
CA LEU A 65 -14.92 -8.52 -6.10
C LEU A 65 -15.09 -7.69 -7.38
N GLY A 66 -14.18 -7.84 -8.35
CA GLY A 66 -14.33 -7.24 -9.69
C GLY A 66 -13.90 -5.79 -9.82
N GLY A 67 -13.17 -5.24 -8.84
CA GLY A 67 -12.55 -3.94 -9.00
C GLY A 67 -11.41 -4.01 -10.01
N ILE A 68 -11.58 -3.41 -11.20
CA ILE A 68 -10.51 -3.31 -12.20
C ILE A 68 -9.37 -2.49 -11.60
N MET A 69 -8.35 -3.16 -11.08
CA MET A 69 -7.10 -2.51 -10.70
C MET A 69 -6.27 -2.32 -11.96
N PRO A 70 -5.82 -1.10 -12.27
CA PRO A 70 -4.96 -0.87 -13.43
C PRO A 70 -3.64 -1.63 -13.20
N VAL A 71 -3.42 -2.71 -13.95
CA VAL A 71 -2.16 -3.45 -13.90
C VAL A 71 -1.07 -2.55 -14.49
N PRO A 72 -0.07 -2.12 -13.70
CA PRO A 72 0.98 -1.29 -14.23
C PRO A 72 1.80 -2.13 -15.22
N THR A 73 2.17 -1.53 -16.34
CA THR A 73 3.11 -2.16 -17.26
C THR A 73 4.46 -2.37 -16.56
N MET A 74 5.28 -3.33 -17.01
CA MET A 74 6.59 -3.56 -16.38
C MET A 74 7.45 -2.29 -16.32
N LYS A 75 7.38 -1.44 -17.35
CA LYS A 75 8.06 -0.14 -17.36
C LYS A 75 7.55 0.79 -16.25
N GLN A 76 6.23 0.87 -16.06
CA GLN A 76 5.63 1.68 -14.99
C GLN A 76 5.93 1.12 -13.60
N ALA A 77 5.94 -0.20 -13.43
CA ALA A 77 6.29 -0.84 -12.17
C ALA A 77 7.76 -0.55 -11.79
N ILE A 78 8.69 -0.70 -12.74
CA ILE A 78 10.11 -0.37 -12.54
C ILE A 78 10.28 1.13 -12.23
N LEU A 79 9.59 2.01 -12.96
CA LEU A 79 9.66 3.45 -12.74
C LEU A 79 9.11 3.84 -11.35
N ALA A 80 7.98 3.24 -10.95
CA ALA A 80 7.39 3.46 -9.63
C ALA A 80 8.32 2.97 -8.52
N TYR A 81 8.90 1.77 -8.68
CA TYR A 81 9.89 1.22 -7.76
C TYR A 81 11.11 2.14 -7.63
N ALA A 82 11.75 2.50 -8.75
CA ALA A 82 12.92 3.36 -8.75
C ALA A 82 12.61 4.74 -8.13
N GLY A 83 11.46 5.33 -8.48
CA GLY A 83 11.00 6.59 -7.91
C GLY A 83 10.80 6.52 -6.40
N MET A 84 10.11 5.48 -5.90
CA MET A 84 9.90 5.28 -4.47
C MET A 84 11.21 5.02 -3.72
N THR A 85 12.09 4.19 -4.27
CA THR A 85 13.40 3.90 -3.64
C THR A 85 14.27 5.15 -3.56
N VAL A 86 14.37 5.93 -4.65
CA VAL A 86 15.14 7.18 -4.64
C VAL A 86 14.53 8.18 -3.67
N PHE A 87 13.20 8.33 -3.70
CA PHE A 87 12.50 9.23 -2.79
C PHE A 87 12.74 8.86 -1.32
N LEU A 88 12.54 7.59 -0.94
CA LEU A 88 12.78 7.12 0.42
C LEU A 88 14.24 7.26 0.82
N PHE A 89 15.18 6.92 -0.08
CA PHE A 89 16.60 7.09 0.19
C PHE A 89 16.94 8.55 0.49
N VAL A 90 16.42 9.50 -0.29
CA VAL A 90 16.61 10.94 -0.06
C VAL A 90 15.99 11.37 1.25
N VAL A 91 14.73 11.02 1.52
CA VAL A 91 14.02 11.41 2.75
C VAL A 91 14.73 10.85 3.99
N LEU A 92 15.09 9.56 3.99
CA LEU A 92 15.80 8.93 5.10
C LEU A 92 17.19 9.53 5.28
N SER A 93 17.91 9.83 4.19
CA SER A 93 19.22 10.49 4.28
C SER A 93 19.14 11.91 4.83
N LEU A 94 18.08 12.65 4.50
CA LEU A 94 17.84 13.99 5.04
C LEU A 94 17.44 13.95 6.52
N TRP A 95 16.76 12.88 6.95
CA TRP A 95 16.23 12.78 8.31
C TRP A 95 17.19 12.13 9.30
N LEU A 96 17.82 11.01 8.91
CA LEU A 96 18.71 10.20 9.74
C LEU A 96 20.20 10.44 9.45
N GLY A 97 20.51 11.20 8.39
CA GLY A 97 21.86 11.38 7.88
C GLY A 97 22.25 10.30 6.86
N LEU A 98 23.42 10.48 6.23
CA LEU A 98 23.92 9.47 5.29
C LEU A 98 24.21 8.15 6.03
N PRO A 99 23.75 7.01 5.49
CA PRO A 99 23.93 5.72 6.15
C PRO A 99 25.41 5.34 6.19
N ASP A 100 25.90 4.98 7.37
CA ASP A 100 27.22 4.38 7.52
C ASP A 100 27.22 2.96 6.96
N LEU A 101 28.35 2.49 6.43
CA LEU A 101 28.44 1.18 5.77
C LEU A 101 28.14 0.02 6.72
N SER A 102 28.33 0.22 8.03
CA SER A 102 28.01 -0.75 9.08
C SER A 102 26.52 -0.87 9.41
N ASP A 103 25.73 0.19 9.19
CA ASP A 103 24.28 0.24 9.50
C ASP A 103 23.39 0.17 8.25
N TRP A 104 23.99 -0.27 7.14
CA TRP A 104 23.36 -0.30 5.84
C TRP A 104 22.06 -1.13 5.83
N THR A 105 22.05 -2.24 6.57
CA THR A 105 20.89 -3.13 6.73
C THR A 105 19.69 -2.43 7.38
N ASN A 106 19.93 -1.52 8.32
CA ASN A 106 18.87 -0.85 9.06
C ASN A 106 18.32 0.37 8.30
N ASN A 107 19.18 1.06 7.54
CA ASN A 107 18.80 2.35 6.92
C ASN A 107 18.42 2.25 5.45
N VAL A 108 19.07 1.40 4.66
CA VAL A 108 18.83 1.36 3.20
C VAL A 108 18.07 0.11 2.78
N LEU A 109 18.23 -1.00 3.49
CA LEU A 109 17.45 -2.20 3.21
C LEU A 109 15.94 -1.90 3.23
N PRO A 110 15.38 -1.15 4.19
CA PRO A 110 13.97 -0.78 4.16
C PRO A 110 13.61 0.15 3.00
N ALA A 111 14.51 1.06 2.61
CA ALA A 111 14.32 1.98 1.49
C ALA A 111 14.25 1.26 0.12
N ILE A 112 14.80 0.04 0.04
CA ILE A 112 14.79 -0.80 -1.16
C ILE A 112 13.69 -1.87 -1.06
N LEU A 113 13.65 -2.62 0.05
CA LEU A 113 12.67 -3.70 0.27
C LEU A 113 11.25 -3.18 0.39
N GLY A 114 11.02 -2.06 1.08
CA GLY A 114 9.69 -1.47 1.25
C GLY A 114 9.01 -1.22 -0.10
N PRO A 115 9.63 -0.44 -1.00
CA PRO A 115 9.14 -0.27 -2.36
C PRO A 115 8.99 -1.56 -3.15
N ALA A 116 9.93 -2.50 -3.02
CA ALA A 116 9.86 -3.79 -3.71
C ALA A 116 8.61 -4.59 -3.30
N ILE A 117 8.32 -4.63 -2.00
CA ILE A 117 7.14 -5.31 -1.43
C ILE A 117 5.86 -4.61 -1.89
N ILE A 118 5.81 -3.27 -1.84
CA ILE A 118 4.62 -2.49 -2.22
C ILE A 118 4.33 -2.66 -3.72
N VAL A 119 5.33 -2.40 -4.57
CA VAL A 119 5.16 -2.45 -6.04
C VAL A 119 4.94 -3.88 -6.51
N GLY A 120 5.73 -4.83 -6.00
CA GLY A 120 5.60 -6.24 -6.34
C GLY A 120 4.29 -6.84 -5.87
N GLY A 121 3.88 -6.53 -4.63
CA GLY A 121 2.60 -6.95 -4.06
C GLY A 121 1.41 -6.40 -4.85
N TYR A 122 1.42 -5.10 -5.16
CA TYR A 122 0.39 -4.49 -5.99
C TYR A 122 0.33 -5.12 -7.39
N TRP A 123 1.48 -5.28 -8.05
CA TRP A 123 1.54 -5.86 -9.38
C TRP A 123 1.01 -7.30 -9.40
N LEU A 124 1.38 -8.10 -8.40
CA LEU A 124 0.93 -9.49 -8.27
C LEU A 124 -0.58 -9.57 -8.07
N ILE A 125 -1.13 -8.77 -7.15
CA ILE A 125 -2.58 -8.74 -6.89
C ILE A 125 -3.33 -8.25 -8.14
N ALA A 126 -2.85 -7.19 -8.79
CA ALA A 126 -3.48 -6.66 -9.99
C ALA A 126 -3.43 -7.66 -11.17
N ALA A 127 -2.32 -8.37 -11.34
CA ALA A 127 -2.16 -9.41 -12.37
C ALA A 127 -3.11 -10.61 -12.14
N LEU A 128 -3.29 -11.02 -10.87
CA LEU A 128 -4.25 -12.07 -10.52
C LEU A 128 -5.70 -11.63 -10.78
N GLY A 129 -6.06 -10.39 -10.42
CA GLY A 129 -7.38 -9.82 -10.71
C GLY A 129 -7.67 -9.79 -12.21
N ARG A 130 -6.71 -9.33 -13.04
CA ARG A 130 -6.85 -9.29 -14.49
C ARG A 130 -7.06 -10.68 -15.10
N ARG A 131 -6.27 -11.68 -14.70
CA ARG A 131 -6.40 -13.06 -15.21
C ARG A 131 -7.77 -13.67 -14.94
N ARG A 132 -8.41 -13.31 -13.83
CA ARG A 132 -9.77 -13.76 -13.51
C ARG A 132 -10.81 -13.13 -14.43
N VAL A 133 -10.76 -11.81 -14.58
CA VAL A 133 -11.71 -11.08 -15.45
C VAL A 133 -11.59 -11.57 -16.90
N GLU A 134 -10.37 -11.84 -17.37
CA GLU A 134 -10.16 -12.46 -18.69
C GLU A 134 -10.82 -13.85 -18.77
N ARG A 135 -10.73 -14.70 -17.75
CA ARG A 135 -11.43 -16.00 -17.75
C ARG A 135 -12.95 -15.87 -17.72
N GLU A 136 -13.52 -14.92 -16.98
CA GLU A 136 -14.98 -14.72 -16.93
C GLU A 136 -15.59 -14.15 -18.22
N ILE A 137 -14.78 -13.52 -19.08
CA ILE A 137 -15.24 -12.92 -20.35
C ILE A 137 -15.09 -13.90 -21.53
N PHE A 138 -14.09 -14.79 -21.48
CA PHE A 138 -13.71 -15.65 -22.61
C PHE A 138 -14.11 -17.13 -22.45
N ASP A 139 -14.59 -17.56 -21.26
CA ASP A 139 -15.31 -18.83 -21.04
C ASP A 139 -16.83 -18.60 -21.00
#